data_AF-A0A7V2LK87-F1
#
_entry.id   AF-A0A7V2LK87-F1
#
_cell.length_a   1.000
_cell.length_b   1.000
_cell.length_c   1.000
_cell.angle_alpha   90.00
_cell.angle_beta   90.00
_cell.angle_gamma   90.00
#
_symmetry.space_group_name_H-M   'P 1'
#
loop_
_entity.id
_entity.type
_entity.pdbx_description
1 polymer ?
#
loop_
_entity_poly.entity_id
_entity_poly.type
_entity_poly.pdbx_seq_one_letter_code
_entity_poly.pdbx_strand_id
1 'polypeptide(L)'
;NFDAHAALVVRTSGLDNALLTFDRSALPEGVEIMDAELTINATFESGAWGKELTVLNTEAFDSTTVTYDDAPAVYNPGESVAVPNELGMMTFNVTDNVAAWDAMGAQATTAEQMGQLAISATGPFGRVVFDSLESYEGKPAMLTVTYRPAE
;
A
#
# COMPACT_ATOMS: atom_id res chain seq x y z
N ASN A 1 -9.18 4.63 31.39
CA ASN A 1 -9.55 4.38 29.98
C ASN A 1 -8.37 4.77 29.13
N PHE A 2 -7.73 3.78 28.52
CA PHE A 2 -6.64 3.98 27.59
C PHE A 2 -7.23 3.69 26.21
N ASP A 3 -7.72 4.74 25.55
CA ASP A 3 -8.26 4.70 24.20
C ASP A 3 -7.09 4.92 23.22
N ALA A 4 -6.24 3.91 23.07
CA ALA A 4 -5.15 3.95 22.11
C ALA A 4 -5.56 3.24 20.83
N HIS A 5 -5.23 3.87 19.71
CA HIS A 5 -5.50 3.40 18.36
C HIS A 5 -4.18 3.18 17.63
N ALA A 6 -4.15 2.19 16.73
CA ALA A 6 -2.98 1.93 15.91
C ALA A 6 -3.01 2.85 14.68
N ALA A 7 -1.95 3.63 14.49
CA ALA A 7 -1.70 4.33 13.24
C ALA A 7 -0.55 3.63 12.50
N LEU A 8 -0.56 3.67 11.17
CA LEU A 8 0.50 3.08 10.37
C LEU A 8 1.62 4.11 10.20
N VAL A 9 2.82 3.80 10.70
CA VAL A 9 3.95 4.74 10.72
C VAL A 9 5.06 4.24 9.80
N VAL A 10 5.49 5.10 8.87
CA VAL A 10 6.62 4.83 7.99
C VAL A 10 7.72 5.84 8.27
N ARG A 11 8.95 5.37 8.49
CA ARG A 11 10.12 6.24 8.57
C ARG A 11 10.80 6.34 7.24
N THR A 12 11.53 7.43 7.10
CA THR A 12 11.93 7.91 5.79
C THR A 12 13.37 7.52 5.45
N SER A 13 13.85 6.48 6.12
CA SER A 13 15.12 5.80 5.84
C SER A 13 15.09 5.01 4.54
N GLY A 14 13.90 4.82 3.92
CA GLY A 14 13.68 3.87 2.84
C GLY A 14 13.76 2.41 3.28
N LEU A 15 13.98 2.16 4.57
CA LEU A 15 14.03 0.81 5.15
C LEU A 15 12.68 0.42 5.77
N ASP A 16 11.88 1.39 6.18
CA ASP A 16 10.56 1.15 6.72
C ASP A 16 9.53 1.20 5.58
N ASN A 17 8.69 0.19 5.51
CA ASN A 17 7.59 0.11 4.57
C ASN A 17 6.28 -0.14 5.33
N ALA A 18 5.23 0.56 4.92
CA ALA A 18 3.87 0.27 5.31
C ALA A 18 3.32 -0.83 4.40
N LEU A 19 3.03 -2.01 4.96
CA LEU A 19 2.39 -3.09 4.20
C LEU A 19 0.88 -2.90 4.21
N LEU A 20 0.29 -2.90 3.03
CA LEU A 20 -1.14 -2.79 2.78
C LEU A 20 -1.63 -4.11 2.20
N THR A 21 -2.68 -4.67 2.79
CA THR A 21 -3.28 -5.91 2.33
C THR A 21 -4.73 -5.67 1.92
N PHE A 22 -5.09 -6.11 0.72
CA PHE A 22 -6.41 -6.00 0.11
C PHE A 22 -6.96 -7.40 -0.18
N ASP A 23 -8.29 -7.52 -0.24
CA ASP A 23 -8.93 -8.77 -0.67
C ASP A 23 -8.96 -8.84 -2.21
N ARG A 24 -8.23 -9.80 -2.80
CA ARG A 24 -8.20 -10.07 -4.25
C ARG A 24 -9.50 -10.67 -4.74
N SER A 25 -10.25 -11.38 -3.88
CA SER A 25 -11.41 -12.17 -4.30
C SER A 25 -12.53 -11.32 -4.92
N ALA A 26 -12.51 -10.01 -4.66
CA ALA A 26 -13.43 -9.04 -5.24
C ALA A 26 -13.16 -8.74 -6.74
N LEU A 27 -11.94 -8.98 -7.24
CA LEU A 27 -11.59 -8.76 -8.63
C LEU A 27 -11.69 -10.11 -9.38
N PRO A 28 -12.32 -10.21 -10.57
CA PRO A 28 -12.38 -11.49 -11.29
C PRO A 28 -11.01 -11.90 -11.84
N GLU A 29 -10.80 -13.19 -12.11
CA GLU A 29 -9.58 -13.69 -12.77
C GLU A 29 -9.63 -13.41 -14.28
N GLY A 30 -8.48 -13.15 -14.89
CA GLY A 30 -8.36 -12.95 -16.34
C GLY A 30 -9.07 -11.69 -16.85
N VAL A 31 -9.12 -10.64 -16.02
CA VAL A 31 -9.63 -9.33 -16.42
C VAL A 31 -8.48 -8.45 -16.89
N GLU A 32 -8.78 -7.53 -17.78
CA GLU A 32 -7.83 -6.50 -18.17
C GLU A 32 -8.01 -5.29 -17.25
N ILE A 33 -6.95 -4.95 -16.51
CA ILE A 33 -6.92 -3.78 -15.63
C ILE A 33 -6.79 -2.53 -16.49
N MET A 34 -7.79 -1.65 -16.42
CA MET A 34 -7.85 -0.40 -17.18
C MET A 34 -7.23 0.76 -16.42
N ASP A 35 -7.49 0.81 -15.11
CA ASP A 35 -7.03 1.86 -14.21
C ASP A 35 -7.09 1.35 -12.77
N ALA A 36 -6.16 1.79 -11.94
CA ALA A 36 -6.23 1.57 -10.50
C ALA A 36 -5.67 2.74 -9.70
N GLU A 37 -6.42 3.15 -8.68
CA GLU A 37 -6.07 4.24 -7.77
C GLU A 37 -6.03 3.73 -6.33
N LEU A 38 -4.88 3.93 -5.68
CA LEU A 38 -4.74 3.75 -4.24
C LEU A 38 -4.86 5.11 -3.57
N THR A 39 -5.79 5.24 -2.61
CA THR A 39 -5.91 6.44 -1.79
C THR A 39 -5.58 6.13 -0.34
N ILE A 40 -4.75 6.96 0.29
CA ILE A 40 -4.40 6.88 1.71
C ILE A 40 -4.62 8.24 2.39
N ASN A 41 -4.86 8.24 3.69
CA ASN A 41 -4.96 9.49 4.45
C ASN A 41 -3.71 9.69 5.31
N ALA A 42 -2.86 10.65 4.94
CA ALA A 42 -1.76 11.09 5.77
C ALA A 42 -2.31 11.99 6.88
N THR A 43 -2.05 11.66 8.15
CA THR A 43 -2.62 12.36 9.31
C THR A 43 -1.58 13.05 10.16
N PHE A 44 -0.32 12.62 10.09
CA PHE A 44 0.77 13.27 10.77
C PHE A 44 2.08 13.13 9.99
N GLU A 45 2.89 14.18 10.04
CA GLU A 45 4.24 14.17 9.51
C GLU A 45 5.18 14.81 10.53
N SER A 46 6.42 14.34 10.58
CA SER A 46 7.48 15.03 11.31
C SER A 46 8.76 15.00 10.50
N GLY A 47 9.16 16.18 10.02
CA GLY A 47 10.34 16.36 9.19
C GLY A 47 10.22 15.70 7.83
N ALA A 48 8.99 15.49 7.34
CA ALA A 48 8.67 14.75 6.13
C ALA A 48 8.09 15.55 4.97
N TRP A 49 8.04 16.87 5.09
CA TRP A 49 7.78 17.73 3.93
C TRP A 49 8.83 17.53 2.81
N GLY A 50 8.35 17.41 1.56
CA GLY A 50 9.18 17.26 0.37
C GLY A 50 9.80 15.88 0.21
N LYS A 51 9.29 14.90 0.96
CA LYS A 51 9.64 13.48 0.80
C LYS A 51 8.81 12.84 -0.27
N GLU A 52 9.30 11.72 -0.79
CA GLU A 52 8.61 10.95 -1.81
C GLU A 52 8.03 9.67 -1.20
N LEU A 53 6.74 9.46 -1.39
CA LEU A 53 6.06 8.19 -1.14
C LEU A 53 5.99 7.41 -2.44
N THR A 54 6.29 6.12 -2.40
CA THR A 54 6.23 5.25 -3.58
C THR A 54 5.51 3.97 -3.22
N VAL A 55 4.57 3.58 -4.08
CA VAL A 55 3.86 2.30 -3.96
C VAL A 55 4.66 1.23 -4.69
N LEU A 56 4.77 0.06 -4.08
CA LEU A 56 5.52 -1.09 -4.57
C LEU A 56 4.62 -2.32 -4.51
N ASN A 57 4.84 -3.28 -5.40
CA ASN A 57 4.35 -4.63 -5.18
C ASN A 57 5.20 -5.33 -4.13
N THR A 58 4.57 -6.22 -3.38
CA THR A 58 5.23 -7.13 -2.44
C THR A 58 5.07 -8.56 -2.94
N GLU A 59 6.11 -9.39 -2.81
CA GLU A 59 5.94 -10.83 -2.97
C GLU A 59 4.94 -11.35 -1.93
N ALA A 60 4.14 -12.36 -2.32
CA ALA A 60 3.16 -12.95 -1.42
C ALA A 60 3.85 -13.52 -0.18
N PHE A 61 3.46 -13.05 1.00
CA PHE A 61 3.95 -13.56 2.27
C PHE A 61 2.79 -13.83 3.23
N ASP A 62 2.97 -14.82 4.09
CA ASP A 62 2.05 -15.10 5.17
C ASP A 62 2.38 -14.20 6.38
N SER A 63 1.45 -13.28 6.69
CA SER A 63 1.60 -12.32 7.77
C SER A 63 1.67 -12.95 9.16
N THR A 64 1.28 -14.23 9.30
CA THR A 64 1.37 -14.97 10.56
C THR A 64 2.73 -15.60 10.79
N THR A 65 3.56 -15.71 9.75
CA THR A 65 4.88 -16.38 9.80
C THR A 65 6.04 -15.48 9.44
N VAL A 66 5.80 -14.29 8.86
CA VAL A 66 6.85 -13.32 8.52
C VAL A 66 7.58 -12.83 9.76
N THR A 67 8.91 -12.80 9.68
CA THR A 67 9.78 -12.21 10.71
C THR A 67 10.50 -10.98 10.16
N TYR A 68 11.13 -10.18 11.04
CA TYR A 68 11.92 -9.02 10.61
C TYR A 68 13.13 -9.42 9.73
N ASP A 69 13.64 -10.64 9.90
CA ASP A 69 14.76 -11.17 9.12
C ASP A 69 14.33 -11.65 7.72
N ASP A 70 13.03 -11.96 7.55
CA ASP A 70 12.42 -12.44 6.31
C ASP A 70 11.53 -11.37 5.66
N ALA A 71 12.00 -10.13 5.62
CA ALA A 71 11.24 -9.04 5.03
C ALA A 71 10.84 -9.40 3.57
N PRO A 72 9.55 -9.28 3.21
CA PRO A 72 9.10 -9.66 1.88
C PRO A 72 9.77 -8.77 0.83
N ALA A 73 10.18 -9.36 -0.28
CA ALA A 73 10.79 -8.62 -1.37
C ALA A 73 9.76 -7.65 -1.97
N VAL A 74 10.23 -6.45 -2.32
CA VAL A 74 9.43 -5.42 -2.99
C VAL A 74 9.96 -5.18 -4.39
N TYR A 75 9.04 -4.91 -5.33
CA TYR A 75 9.37 -4.72 -6.75
C TYR A 75 8.36 -3.79 -7.42
N ASN A 76 8.59 -3.48 -8.70
CA ASN A 76 7.71 -2.66 -9.54
C ASN A 76 7.34 -1.31 -8.90
N PRO A 77 8.30 -0.40 -8.68
CA PRO A 77 7.99 0.90 -8.09
C PRO A 77 7.05 1.70 -9.00
N GLY A 78 5.93 2.14 -8.42
CA GLY A 78 5.03 3.10 -9.04
C GLY A 78 5.60 4.51 -9.04
N GLU A 79 4.77 5.49 -9.40
CA GLU A 79 5.16 6.90 -9.37
C GLU A 79 5.41 7.38 -7.93
N SER A 80 6.47 8.16 -7.76
CA SER A 80 6.77 8.84 -6.51
C SER A 80 5.89 10.07 -6.35
N VAL A 81 5.18 10.15 -5.23
CA VAL A 81 4.32 11.29 -4.88
C VAL A 81 4.90 12.02 -3.67
N ALA A 82 5.12 13.32 -3.84
CA ALA A 82 5.62 14.15 -2.76
C ALA A 82 4.62 14.26 -1.61
N VAL A 83 5.10 14.11 -0.37
CA VAL A 83 4.32 14.38 0.84
C VAL A 83 3.99 15.88 0.87
N PRO A 84 2.69 16.24 0.81
CA PRO A 84 2.28 17.63 0.76
C PRO A 84 2.53 18.33 2.10
N ASN A 85 2.61 19.66 2.04
CA ASN A 85 2.65 20.51 3.24
C ASN A 85 1.37 20.42 4.07
N GLU A 86 0.24 20.30 3.39
CA GLU A 86 -1.06 20.12 3.99
C GLU A 86 -1.41 18.63 3.90
N LEU A 87 -1.50 17.98 5.05
CA LEU A 87 -1.79 16.56 5.16
C LEU A 87 -3.26 16.28 4.82
N GLY A 88 -3.52 15.07 4.33
CA GLY A 88 -4.86 14.63 3.98
C GLY A 88 -4.84 13.43 3.04
N MET A 89 -5.88 13.33 2.21
CA MET A 89 -5.99 12.25 1.22
C MET A 89 -4.94 12.43 0.13
N MET A 90 -4.18 11.36 -0.09
CA MET A 90 -3.18 11.24 -1.15
C MET A 90 -3.59 10.09 -2.07
N THR A 91 -3.53 10.32 -3.38
CA THR A 91 -3.90 9.34 -4.41
C THR A 91 -2.66 8.96 -5.21
N PHE A 92 -2.53 7.67 -5.50
CA PHE A 92 -1.45 7.07 -6.26
C PHE A 92 -2.06 6.30 -7.42
N ASN A 93 -1.54 6.51 -8.63
CA ASN A 93 -1.82 5.61 -9.74
C ASN A 93 -1.02 4.32 -9.52
N VAL A 94 -1.74 3.21 -9.40
CA VAL A 94 -1.18 1.88 -9.12
C VAL A 94 -1.64 0.87 -10.18
N THR A 95 -2.00 1.35 -11.38
CA THR A 95 -2.51 0.51 -12.48
C THR A 95 -1.54 -0.60 -12.82
N ASP A 96 -0.26 -0.26 -13.03
CA ASP A 96 0.79 -1.22 -13.35
C ASP A 96 1.08 -2.17 -12.18
N ASN A 97 0.95 -1.69 -10.93
CA ASN A 97 1.09 -2.53 -9.75
C ASN A 97 -0.02 -3.56 -9.63
N VAL A 98 -1.27 -3.15 -9.87
CA VAL A 98 -2.43 -4.04 -9.81
C VAL A 98 -2.42 -5.02 -10.98
N ALA A 99 -2.00 -4.58 -12.18
CA ALA A 99 -1.83 -5.47 -13.33
C ALA A 99 -0.73 -6.53 -13.10
N ALA A 100 0.42 -6.12 -12.54
CA ALA A 100 1.49 -7.05 -12.17
C ALA A 100 1.05 -8.06 -11.09
N TRP A 101 0.28 -7.58 -10.11
CA TRP A 101 -0.34 -8.43 -9.08
C TRP A 101 -1.35 -9.42 -9.67
N ASP A 102 -2.21 -8.99 -10.58
CA ASP A 102 -3.18 -9.85 -11.26
C ASP A 102 -2.50 -10.98 -12.07
N ALA A 103 -1.47 -10.63 -12.83
CA ALA A 103 -0.68 -11.59 -13.60
C ALA A 103 -0.03 -12.67 -12.72
N MET A 104 0.27 -12.36 -11.45
CA MET A 104 0.81 -13.30 -10.47
C MET A 104 -0.28 -14.09 -9.72
N GLY A 105 -1.42 -13.46 -9.41
CA GLY A 105 -2.56 -14.05 -8.71
C GLY A 105 -3.23 -15.22 -9.46
N ALA A 106 -3.06 -15.30 -10.79
CA ALA A 106 -3.49 -16.44 -11.60
C ALA A 106 -2.78 -17.77 -11.27
N GLN A 107 -1.83 -17.78 -10.32
CA GLN A 107 -1.06 -18.98 -9.92
C GLN A 107 -1.36 -19.45 -8.48
N ALA A 108 -2.28 -18.79 -7.76
CA ALA A 108 -2.33 -18.85 -6.30
C ALA A 108 -3.65 -19.48 -5.77
N THR A 109 -3.55 -20.49 -4.89
CA THR A 109 -4.62 -21.20 -4.16
C THR A 109 -5.24 -20.35 -3.02
N THR A 110 -6.36 -20.78 -2.45
CA THR A 110 -7.33 -19.96 -1.67
C THR A 110 -6.83 -19.13 -0.46
N ALA A 111 -5.63 -19.34 0.07
CA ALA A 111 -5.01 -18.44 1.07
C ALA A 111 -4.27 -17.24 0.43
N GLU A 112 -4.04 -17.31 -0.88
CA GLU A 112 -3.27 -16.38 -1.70
C GLU A 112 -4.19 -15.39 -2.45
N GLN A 113 -5.47 -15.33 -2.10
CA GLN A 113 -6.42 -14.33 -2.60
C GLN A 113 -6.28 -12.98 -1.90
N MET A 114 -5.11 -12.66 -1.34
CA MET A 114 -4.81 -11.35 -0.78
C MET A 114 -3.86 -10.58 -1.70
N GLY A 115 -4.10 -9.28 -1.84
CA GLY A 115 -3.24 -8.35 -2.55
C GLY A 115 -2.38 -7.57 -1.63
N GLN A 116 -1.08 -7.63 -1.85
CA GLN A 116 -0.13 -6.93 -1.01
C GLN A 116 0.56 -5.84 -1.82
N LEU A 117 0.47 -4.62 -1.30
CA LEU A 117 1.24 -3.47 -1.75
C LEU A 117 2.05 -2.95 -0.56
N ALA A 118 3.18 -2.33 -0.84
CA ALA A 118 3.97 -1.63 0.15
C ALA A 118 4.03 -0.13 -0.19
N ILE A 119 3.94 0.72 0.83
CA ILE A 119 4.26 2.15 0.70
C ILE A 119 5.60 2.38 1.36
N SER A 120 6.57 2.84 0.56
CA SER A 120 7.88 3.26 1.04
C SER A 120 7.96 4.77 1.10
N ALA A 121 8.59 5.30 2.14
CA ALA A 121 8.91 6.72 2.25
C ALA A 121 10.43 6.90 2.13
N THR A 122 10.87 7.72 1.18
CA THR A 122 12.29 8.01 0.96
C THR A 122 12.58 9.50 1.08
N GLY A 123 13.82 9.85 1.42
CA GLY A 123 14.28 11.23 1.51
C GLY A 123 14.94 11.57 2.86
N PRO A 124 14.90 12.84 3.32
CA PRO A 124 15.55 13.27 4.56
C PRO A 124 15.02 12.51 5.80
N PHE A 125 15.66 12.62 6.96
CA PHE A 125 15.14 12.00 8.19
C PHE A 125 13.76 12.54 8.60
N GLY A 126 12.89 11.66 9.09
CA GLY A 126 11.53 11.98 9.49
C GLY A 126 10.61 10.77 9.53
N ARG A 127 9.31 11.03 9.64
CA ARG A 127 8.25 10.01 9.59
C ARG A 127 6.96 10.57 9.01
N VAL A 128 6.18 9.69 8.38
CA VAL A 128 4.81 9.95 7.94
C VAL A 128 3.92 8.90 8.59
N VAL A 129 2.71 9.33 8.97
CA VAL A 129 1.71 8.50 9.62
C VAL A 129 0.45 8.52 8.79
N PHE A 130 -0.11 7.33 8.58
CA PHE A 130 -1.35 7.12 7.85
C PHE A 130 -2.42 6.54 8.77
N ASP A 131 -3.68 6.81 8.44
CA ASP A 131 -4.79 6.11 9.06
C ASP A 131 -4.75 4.61 8.76
N SER A 132 -5.09 3.82 9.77
CA SER A 132 -5.32 2.39 9.63
C SER A 132 -6.81 2.07 9.76
N LEU A 133 -7.18 0.80 9.57
CA LEU A 133 -8.53 0.30 9.85
C LEU A 133 -8.94 0.45 11.34
N GLU A 134 -7.97 0.55 12.25
CA GLU A 134 -8.20 0.64 13.69
C GLU A 134 -8.25 2.10 14.22
N SER A 135 -8.06 3.08 13.33
CA SER A 135 -8.21 4.50 13.65
C SER A 135 -9.70 4.85 13.90
N TYR A 136 -10.01 5.49 15.03
CA TYR A 136 -11.39 5.81 15.47
C TYR A 136 -12.24 6.62 14.47
N GLU A 137 -11.61 7.54 13.74
CA GLU A 137 -12.21 8.30 12.62
C GLU A 137 -11.46 8.04 11.30
N GLY A 138 -10.78 6.90 11.22
CA GLY A 138 -9.83 6.59 10.17
C GLY A 138 -10.45 6.65 8.79
N LYS A 139 -9.73 7.26 7.85
CA LYS A 139 -9.93 7.05 6.42
C LYS A 139 -8.90 6.02 5.95
N PRO A 140 -9.20 4.70 6.08
CA PRO A 140 -8.23 3.66 5.77
C PRO A 140 -7.82 3.71 4.30
N ALA A 141 -6.70 3.08 3.99
CA ALA A 141 -6.26 2.91 2.61
C ALA A 141 -7.35 2.23 1.77
N MET A 142 -7.66 2.82 0.61
CA MET A 142 -8.70 2.34 -0.30
C MET A 142 -8.10 2.12 -1.69
N LEU A 143 -8.28 0.93 -2.24
CA LEU A 143 -7.89 0.59 -3.61
C LEU A 143 -9.14 0.53 -4.49
N THR A 144 -9.18 1.36 -5.52
CA THR A 144 -10.22 1.35 -6.56
C THR A 144 -9.62 0.79 -7.83
N VAL A 145 -10.26 -0.23 -8.42
CA VAL A 145 -9.79 -0.87 -9.66
C VAL A 145 -10.90 -0.81 -10.70
N THR A 146 -10.59 -0.25 -11.86
CA THR A 146 -11.43 -0.31 -13.06
C THR A 146 -10.91 -1.39 -13.98
N TYR A 147 -11.77 -2.34 -14.36
CA TYR A 147 -11.39 -3.48 -15.19
C TYR A 147 -12.45 -3.80 -16.23
N ARG A 148 -12.07 -4.58 -17.24
CA ARG A 148 -12.99 -5.18 -18.21
C ARG A 148 -12.69 -6.67 -18.40
N PRO A 149 -13.64 -7.49 -18.86
CA PRO A 149 -13.37 -8.87 -19.25
C PRO A 149 -12.29 -8.93 -20.33
N ALA A 150 -11.35 -9.89 -20.26
CA ALA A 150 -10.44 -10.15 -21.37
C ALA A 150 -11.21 -10.74 -22.57
N GLU A 151 -10.83 -10.34 -23.79
CA GLU A 151 -11.37 -10.87 -25.06
C GLU A 151 -10.80 -12.25 -25.41
#